data_AF-A0A0R3TY38-F1
#
_entry.id   AF-A0A0R3TY38-F1
#
_cell.length_a   1.000
_cell.length_b   1.000
_cell.length_c   1.000
_cell.angle_alpha   90.00
_cell.angle_beta   90.00
_cell.angle_gamma   90.00
#
_symmetry.space_group_name_H-M   'P 1'
#
loop_
_entity.id
_entity.type
_entity.pdbx_description
1 polymer ?
#
loop_
_entity_poly.entity_id
_entity_poly.type
_entity_poly.pdbx_seq_one_letter_code
_entity_poly.pdbx_strand_id
1 'polypeptide(L)'
;MTEHLDNFLDTKSIHINVADYTKQNLITSNCPVHRIHVGQLGANNPIEDRWNCCFIKDGESISKAVFTIIDGHSGSACSHALAWICLEYIAASLIDTKNAIDILQRLSSSEDVADNANWITEQPTLFNNKGKNVTKRFLKNRLPPLEVRQFLIERLIKYMDDIKLSQVPDEEFCFVFIPKVDCYL
;
A
#
# COMPACT_ATOMS: atom_id res chain seq x y z
N MET A 1 28.52 0.71 15.44
CA MET A 1 27.98 -0.29 14.48
C MET A 1 26.78 0.27 13.72
N THR A 2 25.86 0.97 14.40
CA THR A 2 24.74 1.72 13.78
C THR A 2 25.20 2.81 12.81
N GLU A 3 26.22 3.62 13.15
CA GLU A 3 26.71 4.69 12.25
C GLU A 3 27.15 4.22 10.86
N HIS A 4 27.77 3.04 10.74
CA HIS A 4 28.18 2.51 9.44
C HIS A 4 26.99 2.00 8.62
N LEU A 5 25.98 1.44 9.29
CA LEU A 5 24.75 0.97 8.65
C LEU A 5 23.90 2.16 8.18
N ASP A 6 23.72 3.17 9.03
CA ASP A 6 22.95 4.37 8.70
C ASP A 6 23.58 5.11 7.51
N ASN A 7 24.91 5.23 7.49
CA ASN A 7 25.63 5.85 6.38
C ASN A 7 25.55 5.01 5.08
N PHE A 8 25.59 3.67 5.17
CA PHE A 8 25.37 2.80 4.02
C PHE A 8 23.95 2.95 3.46
N LEU A 9 22.93 2.93 4.32
CA LEU A 9 21.53 3.10 3.93
C LEU A 9 21.30 4.47 3.32
N ASP A 10 21.82 5.54 3.92
CA ASP A 10 21.66 6.91 3.42
C ASP A 10 22.29 7.10 2.03
N THR A 11 23.38 6.39 1.72
CA THR A 11 24.08 6.53 0.44
C THR A 11 23.57 5.62 -0.67
N LYS A 12 22.84 4.54 -0.37
CA LYS A 12 22.44 3.52 -1.36
C LYS A 12 20.94 3.23 -1.43
N SER A 13 20.12 3.78 -0.54
CA SER A 13 18.67 3.55 -0.52
C SER A 13 17.86 4.76 -1.00
N ILE A 14 16.62 4.47 -1.39
CA ILE A 14 15.54 5.45 -1.42
C ILE A 14 14.99 5.52 0.00
N HIS A 15 14.63 6.71 0.46
CA HIS A 15 14.09 6.85 1.81
C HIS A 15 12.83 7.72 1.84
N ILE A 16 12.05 7.47 2.89
CA ILE A 16 10.92 8.28 3.31
C ILE A 16 11.29 8.88 4.66
N ASN A 17 11.22 10.21 4.76
CA ASN A 17 11.48 10.93 5.99
C ASN A 17 10.16 11.33 6.65
N VAL A 18 9.83 10.70 7.78
CA VAL A 18 8.54 10.94 8.46
C VAL A 18 8.46 12.38 9.01
N ALA A 19 9.60 13.00 9.30
CA ALA A 19 9.63 14.40 9.75
C ALA A 19 8.99 15.37 8.73
N ASP A 20 9.01 15.04 7.43
CA ASP A 20 8.38 15.89 6.42
C ASP A 20 6.85 15.83 6.47
N TYR A 21 6.29 14.74 6.99
CA TYR A 21 4.85 14.59 7.26
C TYR A 21 4.45 15.26 8.57
N THR A 22 5.32 15.21 9.57
CA THR A 22 5.13 15.95 10.83
C THR A 22 5.09 17.46 10.57
N LYS A 23 5.98 18.01 9.73
CA LYS A 23 5.95 19.43 9.32
C LYS A 23 4.66 19.86 8.62
N GLN A 24 4.02 18.92 7.93
CA GLN A 24 2.74 19.14 7.25
C GLN A 24 1.53 18.91 8.16
N ASN A 25 1.75 18.60 9.45
CA ASN A 25 0.70 18.21 10.41
C ASN A 25 -0.11 16.97 9.99
N LEU A 26 0.43 16.14 9.10
CA LEU A 26 -0.22 14.89 8.68
C LEU A 26 0.06 13.75 9.66
N ILE A 27 1.21 13.76 10.34
CA ILE A 27 1.61 12.76 11.32
C ILE A 27 1.94 13.46 12.63
N THR A 28 1.52 12.89 13.76
CA THR A 28 1.83 13.44 15.08
C THR A 28 3.34 13.42 15.35
N SER A 29 3.84 14.36 16.15
CA SER A 29 5.26 14.41 16.54
C SER A 29 5.72 13.19 17.35
N ASN A 30 4.79 12.40 17.87
CA ASN A 30 5.06 11.20 18.67
C ASN A 30 5.11 9.93 17.80
N CYS A 31 5.21 10.07 16.48
CA CYS A 31 5.34 8.91 15.59
C CYS A 31 6.62 8.12 15.91
N PRO A 32 6.51 6.81 16.20
CA PRO A 32 7.69 5.99 16.51
C PRO A 32 8.57 5.74 15.28
N VAL A 33 8.02 5.89 14.07
CA VAL A 33 8.74 5.71 12.81
C VAL A 33 9.35 7.03 12.38
N HIS A 34 10.67 7.10 12.30
CA HIS A 34 11.39 8.33 11.93
C HIS A 34 11.75 8.35 10.45
N ARG A 35 12.17 7.19 9.92
CA ARG A 35 12.63 7.04 8.55
C ARG A 35 12.36 5.62 8.07
N ILE A 36 12.04 5.48 6.79
CA ILE A 36 11.96 4.19 6.11
C ILE A 36 12.99 4.18 5.01
N HIS A 37 13.78 3.12 4.94
CA HIS A 37 14.77 2.89 3.89
C HIS A 37 14.31 1.77 2.98
N VAL A 38 14.45 1.98 1.68
CA VAL A 38 14.09 1.00 0.67
C VAL A 38 15.21 0.86 -0.34
N GLY A 39 15.73 -0.36 -0.45
CA GLY A 39 16.64 -0.77 -1.50
C GLY A 39 16.03 -1.94 -2.26
N GLN A 40 16.27 -1.99 -3.57
CA GLN A 40 15.88 -3.13 -4.39
C GLN A 40 17.05 -3.49 -5.31
N LEU A 41 17.46 -4.76 -5.25
CA LEU A 41 18.47 -5.33 -6.12
C LEU A 41 17.79 -6.37 -7.01
N GLY A 42 17.77 -6.14 -8.32
CA GLY A 42 17.15 -7.05 -9.26
C GLY A 42 18.10 -8.16 -9.70
N ALA A 43 17.68 -9.42 -9.56
CA ALA A 43 18.38 -10.57 -10.15
C ALA A 43 17.85 -10.91 -11.57
N ASN A 44 16.57 -10.64 -11.82
CA ASN A 44 15.90 -10.93 -13.09
C ASN A 44 15.69 -9.65 -13.93
N ASN A 45 15.51 -9.82 -15.25
CA ASN A 45 15.14 -8.73 -16.16
C ASN A 45 13.93 -9.13 -17.04
N PRO A 46 12.74 -8.53 -16.83
CA PRO A 46 12.45 -7.47 -15.86
C PRO A 46 12.53 -7.97 -14.41
N ILE A 47 12.80 -7.05 -13.48
CA ILE A 47 12.73 -7.35 -12.04
C ILE A 47 11.32 -7.82 -11.71
N GLU A 48 11.18 -8.92 -10.98
CA GLU A 48 9.89 -9.51 -10.62
C GLU A 48 9.41 -9.02 -9.25
N ASP A 49 10.32 -8.89 -8.28
CA ASP A 49 10.01 -8.40 -6.95
C ASP A 49 9.40 -6.99 -6.98
N ARG A 50 8.47 -6.75 -6.06
CA ARG A 50 7.89 -5.42 -5.84
C ARG A 50 7.85 -5.13 -4.36
N TRP A 51 7.73 -3.85 -4.05
CA TRP A 51 7.52 -3.38 -2.69
C TRP A 51 6.64 -2.14 -2.77
N ASN A 52 5.85 -1.87 -1.74
CA ASN A 52 5.13 -0.60 -1.64
C ASN A 52 5.14 -0.11 -0.21
N CYS A 53 4.89 1.18 -0.08
CA CYS A 53 4.66 1.83 1.19
C CYS A 53 3.43 2.71 1.03
N CYS A 54 2.54 2.70 2.00
CA CYS A 54 1.50 3.70 2.07
C CYS A 54 1.23 4.13 3.50
N PHE A 55 0.63 5.31 3.60
CA PHE A 55 0.10 5.86 4.81
C PHE A 55 -1.42 5.83 4.76
N ILE A 56 -2.05 5.17 5.73
CA ILE A 56 -3.51 5.09 5.83
C ILE A 56 -3.99 6.31 6.59
N LYS A 57 -4.94 7.02 5.97
CA LYS A 57 -5.56 8.20 6.58
C LYS A 57 -6.72 7.80 7.47
N ASP A 58 -6.86 8.55 8.55
CA ASP A 58 -8.06 8.62 9.38
C ASP A 58 -8.43 10.10 9.49
N GLY A 59 -9.44 10.49 8.71
CA GLY A 59 -9.72 11.89 8.38
C GLY A 59 -8.55 12.57 7.68
N GLU A 60 -8.11 13.72 8.21
CA GLU A 60 -7.00 14.54 7.68
C GLU A 60 -5.62 14.03 8.12
N SER A 61 -5.57 13.10 9.08
CA SER A 61 -4.31 12.63 9.69
C SER A 61 -3.94 11.23 9.23
N ILE A 62 -2.65 10.95 9.15
CA ILE A 62 -2.11 9.61 8.93
C ILE A 62 -2.02 8.91 10.30
N SER A 63 -2.75 7.81 10.44
CA SER A 63 -2.77 7.02 11.68
C SER A 63 -1.97 5.73 11.59
N LYS A 64 -1.80 5.16 10.39
CA LYS A 64 -1.15 3.86 10.18
C LYS A 64 -0.23 3.92 8.96
N ALA A 65 0.80 3.09 8.96
CA ALA A 65 1.69 2.90 7.83
C ALA A 65 1.74 1.41 7.48
N VAL A 66 1.66 1.07 6.21
CA VAL A 66 1.73 -0.31 5.73
C VAL A 66 2.83 -0.42 4.68
N PHE A 67 3.61 -1.48 4.79
CA PHE A 67 4.71 -1.80 3.89
C PHE A 67 4.50 -3.21 3.39
N THR A 68 4.71 -3.41 2.09
CA THR A 68 4.66 -4.73 1.48
C THR A 68 5.93 -5.00 0.71
N ILE A 69 6.36 -6.26 0.75
CA ILE A 69 7.36 -6.84 -0.14
C ILE A 69 6.67 -8.03 -0.80
N ILE A 70 6.72 -8.07 -2.12
CA ILE A 70 5.99 -9.04 -2.95
C ILE A 70 7.03 -9.71 -3.84
N ASP A 71 7.28 -10.99 -3.55
CA ASP A 71 8.10 -11.85 -4.40
C ASP A 71 7.29 -12.25 -5.64
N GLY A 72 7.83 -11.94 -6.81
CA GLY A 72 7.19 -12.25 -8.09
C GLY A 72 7.90 -13.43 -8.75
N HIS A 73 7.15 -14.31 -9.39
CA HIS A 73 7.72 -15.42 -10.16
C HIS A 73 6.96 -15.61 -11.47
N SER A 74 7.64 -16.22 -12.45
CA SER A 74 7.08 -16.52 -13.78
C SER A 74 6.61 -15.28 -14.55
N GLY A 75 7.34 -14.17 -14.39
CA GLY A 75 7.01 -12.87 -14.95
C GLY A 75 6.55 -11.87 -13.89
N SER A 76 6.67 -10.58 -14.20
CA SER A 76 6.42 -9.50 -13.22
C SER A 76 4.96 -9.00 -13.17
N ALA A 77 4.06 -9.57 -13.96
CA ALA A 77 2.71 -9.02 -14.12
C ALA A 77 1.88 -9.14 -12.83
N CYS A 78 1.91 -10.31 -12.19
CA CYS A 78 1.16 -10.57 -10.96
C CYS A 78 1.66 -9.71 -9.79
N SER A 79 2.97 -9.72 -9.53
CA SER A 79 3.56 -8.91 -8.47
C SER A 79 3.33 -7.41 -8.69
N HIS A 80 3.31 -6.96 -9.94
CA HIS A 80 3.01 -5.57 -10.28
C HIS A 80 1.53 -5.20 -10.02
N ALA A 81 0.59 -6.07 -10.36
CA ALA A 81 -0.83 -5.86 -10.06
C ALA A 81 -1.08 -5.84 -8.54
N LEU A 82 -0.51 -6.81 -7.81
CA LEU A 82 -0.59 -6.85 -6.34
C LEU A 82 0.05 -5.63 -5.71
N ALA A 83 1.19 -5.18 -6.23
CA ALA A 83 1.85 -3.99 -5.73
C ALA A 83 0.97 -2.75 -5.80
N TRP A 84 0.10 -2.67 -6.80
CA TRP A 84 -0.79 -1.53 -6.95
C TRP A 84 -1.98 -1.57 -5.99
N ILE A 85 -2.64 -2.72 -5.84
CA ILE A 85 -3.94 -2.80 -5.15
C ILE A 85 -3.88 -3.38 -3.72
N CYS A 86 -2.86 -4.18 -3.38
CA CYS A 86 -2.81 -4.91 -2.11
C CYS A 86 -2.91 -3.98 -0.90
N LEU A 87 -2.25 -2.83 -0.97
CA LEU A 87 -2.29 -1.83 0.11
C LEU A 87 -3.68 -1.22 0.29
N GLU A 88 -4.45 -1.03 -0.78
CA GLU A 88 -5.82 -0.51 -0.69
C GLU A 88 -6.75 -1.52 -0.01
N TYR A 89 -6.63 -2.82 -0.31
CA TYR A 89 -7.39 -3.86 0.40
C TYR A 89 -7.02 -3.95 1.88
N ILE A 90 -5.71 -3.92 2.19
CA ILE A 90 -5.26 -3.90 3.59
C ILE A 90 -5.82 -2.66 4.29
N ALA A 91 -5.73 -1.49 3.67
CA ALA A 91 -6.24 -0.26 4.24
C ALA A 91 -7.76 -0.28 4.44
N ALA A 92 -8.52 -0.77 3.45
CA ALA A 92 -9.97 -0.95 3.54
C ALA A 92 -10.38 -1.85 4.72
N SER A 93 -9.57 -2.87 5.05
CA SER A 93 -9.83 -3.72 6.22
C SER A 93 -9.59 -2.97 7.55
N LEU A 94 -8.68 -2.00 7.57
CA LEU A 94 -8.17 -1.31 8.77
C LEU A 94 -8.85 0.03 9.08
N ILE A 95 -9.64 0.58 8.15
CA ILE A 95 -10.44 1.78 8.39
C ILE A 95 -11.74 1.44 9.15
N ASP A 96 -12.33 2.44 9.79
CA ASP A 96 -13.63 2.29 10.45
C ASP A 96 -14.79 2.34 9.44
N THR A 97 -15.97 1.92 9.90
CA THR A 97 -17.19 1.88 9.07
C THR A 97 -17.55 3.26 8.53
N LYS A 98 -17.33 4.32 9.31
CA LYS A 98 -17.63 5.70 8.91
C LYS A 98 -16.77 6.13 7.72
N ASN A 99 -15.44 6.01 7.82
CA ASN A 99 -14.54 6.35 6.72
C ASN A 99 -14.82 5.45 5.49
N ALA A 100 -15.17 4.18 5.69
CA ALA A 100 -15.53 3.28 4.59
C ALA A 100 -16.76 3.76 3.79
N ILE A 101 -17.80 4.25 4.48
CA ILE A 101 -19.00 4.84 3.84
C ILE A 101 -18.63 6.10 3.06
N ASP A 102 -17.88 7.01 3.67
CA ASP A 102 -17.47 8.28 3.03
C ASP A 102 -16.63 8.03 1.77
N ILE A 103 -15.75 7.02 1.82
CA ILE A 103 -14.95 6.59 0.68
C ILE A 103 -15.85 6.03 -0.44
N LEU A 104 -16.77 5.11 -0.13
CA LEU A 104 -17.67 4.52 -1.13
C LEU A 104 -18.52 5.58 -1.84
N GLN A 105 -19.08 6.54 -1.09
CA GLN A 105 -19.85 7.64 -1.67
C GLN A 105 -19.04 8.46 -2.68
N ARG A 106 -17.78 8.76 -2.37
CA ARG A 106 -16.88 9.48 -3.28
C ARG A 106 -16.60 8.70 -4.56
N LEU A 107 -16.43 7.40 -4.47
CA LEU A 107 -16.13 6.56 -5.64
C LEU A 107 -17.32 6.45 -6.57
N SER A 108 -18.53 6.31 -6.02
CA SER A 108 -19.76 6.28 -6.79
C SER A 108 -20.03 7.59 -7.53
N SER A 109 -19.43 8.71 -7.11
CA SER A 109 -19.61 10.03 -7.73
C SER A 109 -18.58 10.41 -8.81
N SER A 110 -17.57 9.58 -9.07
CA SER A 110 -16.46 9.94 -9.97
C SER A 110 -16.52 9.17 -11.29
N GLU A 111 -16.46 9.90 -12.42
CA GLU A 111 -16.44 9.29 -13.77
C GLU A 111 -15.08 8.64 -14.11
N ASP A 112 -13.98 9.06 -13.46
CA ASP A 112 -12.61 8.58 -13.69
C ASP A 112 -11.92 8.18 -12.37
N VAL A 113 -12.47 7.15 -11.73
CA VAL A 113 -12.00 6.62 -10.44
C VAL A 113 -10.54 6.14 -10.50
N ALA A 114 -10.10 5.64 -11.66
CA ALA A 114 -8.79 5.01 -11.84
C ALA A 114 -7.59 5.96 -11.82
N ASP A 115 -7.78 7.23 -12.17
CA ASP A 115 -6.70 8.21 -12.26
C ASP A 115 -6.54 9.04 -10.97
N ASN A 116 -7.55 9.04 -10.10
CA ASN A 116 -7.59 9.81 -8.85
C ASN A 116 -7.48 8.93 -7.60
N ALA A 117 -6.95 7.71 -7.75
CA ALA A 117 -7.07 6.61 -6.81
C ALA A 117 -6.21 6.70 -5.51
N ASN A 118 -6.17 7.86 -4.83
CA ASN A 118 -5.58 8.02 -3.48
C ASN A 118 -6.67 8.21 -2.40
N TRP A 119 -7.56 7.24 -2.23
CA TRP A 119 -8.81 7.39 -1.46
C TRP A 119 -8.72 6.83 -0.05
N ILE A 120 -7.94 5.76 0.15
CA ILE A 120 -7.71 5.13 1.45
C ILE A 120 -6.27 5.33 1.90
N THR A 121 -5.35 5.29 0.93
CA THR A 121 -3.92 5.39 1.20
C THR A 121 -3.27 6.60 0.52
N GLU A 122 -2.33 7.24 1.23
CA GLU A 122 -1.43 8.23 0.69
C GLU A 122 -0.09 7.56 0.36
N GLN A 123 0.31 7.66 -0.91
CA GLN A 123 1.63 7.21 -1.35
C GLN A 123 2.69 8.20 -0.86
N PRO A 124 3.72 7.73 -0.14
CA PRO A 124 4.71 8.62 0.43
C PRO A 124 5.59 9.25 -0.65
N THR A 125 6.13 10.42 -0.34
CA THR A 125 7.13 11.08 -1.15
C THR A 125 8.45 10.34 -0.98
N LEU A 126 8.99 9.87 -2.10
CA LEU A 126 10.22 9.11 -2.18
C LEU A 126 11.38 10.05 -2.51
N PHE A 127 12.43 10.01 -1.70
CA PHE A 127 13.68 10.74 -1.95
C PHE A 127 14.82 9.77 -2.25
N ASN A 128 15.65 10.11 -3.22
CA ASN A 128 16.89 9.36 -3.44
C ASN A 128 17.98 9.78 -2.43
N ASN A 129 19.12 9.10 -2.47
CA ASN A 129 20.31 9.42 -1.67
C ASN A 129 20.87 10.85 -1.84
N LYS A 130 20.42 11.62 -2.84
CA LYS A 130 20.77 13.04 -3.02
C LYS A 130 19.69 13.99 -2.50
N GLY A 131 18.68 13.49 -1.79
CA GLY A 131 17.53 14.26 -1.32
C GLY A 131 16.60 14.74 -2.44
N LYS A 132 16.71 14.20 -3.67
CA LYS A 132 15.84 14.58 -4.78
C LYS A 132 14.55 13.79 -4.71
N ASN A 133 13.41 14.48 -4.78
CA ASN A 133 12.09 13.85 -4.94
C ASN A 133 12.07 13.05 -6.26
N VAL A 134 11.86 11.75 -6.14
CA VAL A 134 11.80 10.80 -7.25
C VAL A 134 10.43 10.13 -7.37
N THR A 135 9.45 10.51 -6.54
CA THR A 135 8.10 9.93 -6.47
C THR A 135 7.48 9.72 -7.84
N LYS A 136 7.44 10.74 -8.69
CA LYS A 136 6.83 10.65 -10.03
C LYS A 136 7.47 9.59 -10.92
N ARG A 137 8.80 9.42 -10.84
CA ARG A 137 9.53 8.41 -11.63
C ARG A 137 9.21 7.00 -11.15
N PHE A 138 9.07 6.80 -9.84
CA PHE A 138 8.81 5.49 -9.26
C PHE A 138 7.33 5.08 -9.31
N LEU A 139 6.40 6.03 -9.11
CA LEU A 139 4.97 5.75 -9.12
C LEU A 139 4.40 5.61 -10.54
N LYS A 140 4.78 6.47 -11.50
CA LYS A 140 4.27 6.36 -12.88
C LYS A 140 4.70 5.07 -13.57
N ASN A 141 5.90 4.58 -13.26
CA ASN A 141 6.43 3.33 -13.82
C ASN A 141 5.80 2.07 -13.20
N ARG A 142 4.82 2.24 -12.29
CA ARG A 142 4.15 1.17 -11.53
C ARG A 142 2.64 1.11 -11.73
N LEU A 143 2.10 1.87 -12.69
CA LEU A 143 0.67 1.84 -12.97
C LEU A 143 0.36 0.69 -13.95
N PRO A 144 -0.55 -0.23 -13.57
CA PRO A 144 -1.12 -1.19 -14.53
C PRO A 144 -1.86 -0.47 -15.67
N PRO A 145 -2.14 -1.16 -16.79
CA PRO A 145 -3.05 -0.66 -17.83
C PRO A 145 -4.38 -0.17 -17.25
N LEU A 146 -5.02 0.81 -17.91
CA LEU A 146 -6.23 1.48 -17.40
C LEU A 146 -7.36 0.48 -17.09
N GLU A 147 -7.55 -0.51 -17.95
CA GLU A 147 -8.60 -1.54 -17.82
C GLU A 147 -8.37 -2.41 -16.59
N VAL A 148 -7.10 -2.76 -16.31
CA VAL A 148 -6.71 -3.52 -15.11
C VAL A 148 -6.95 -2.67 -13.87
N ARG A 149 -6.65 -1.37 -13.94
CA ARG A 149 -6.89 -0.43 -12.83
C ARG A 149 -8.38 -0.34 -12.51
N GLN A 150 -9.23 -0.14 -13.52
CA GLN A 150 -10.69 -0.09 -13.37
C GLN A 150 -11.23 -1.39 -12.73
N PHE A 151 -10.85 -2.55 -13.27
CA PHE A 151 -11.27 -3.85 -12.74
C PHE A 151 -10.91 -4.04 -11.26
N LEU A 152 -9.68 -3.72 -10.87
CA LEU A 152 -9.20 -3.86 -9.50
C LEU A 152 -9.92 -2.92 -8.52
N ILE A 153 -10.28 -1.72 -8.98
CA ILE A 153 -11.05 -0.72 -8.20
C ILE A 153 -12.49 -1.19 -7.98
N GLU A 154 -13.16 -1.67 -9.02
CA GLU A 154 -14.52 -2.21 -8.91
C GLU A 154 -14.58 -3.35 -7.88
N ARG A 155 -13.54 -4.20 -7.84
CA ARG A 155 -13.44 -5.29 -6.88
C ARG A 155 -13.23 -4.78 -5.44
N LEU A 156 -12.47 -3.70 -5.26
CA LEU A 156 -12.26 -3.08 -3.95
C LEU A 156 -13.55 -2.44 -3.42
N ILE A 157 -14.29 -1.73 -4.28
CA ILE A 157 -15.62 -1.18 -3.95
C ILE A 157 -16.52 -2.29 -3.46
N LYS A 158 -16.62 -3.39 -4.22
CA LYS A 158 -17.41 -4.55 -3.84
C LYS A 158 -16.95 -5.16 -2.51
N TYR A 159 -15.64 -5.29 -2.28
CA TYR A 159 -15.12 -5.81 -1.01
C TYR A 159 -15.52 -4.95 0.19
N MET A 160 -15.43 -3.62 0.07
CA MET A 160 -15.83 -2.70 1.13
C MET A 160 -17.34 -2.80 1.41
N ASP A 161 -18.16 -2.88 0.37
CA ASP A 161 -19.61 -3.03 0.52
C ASP A 161 -19.99 -4.39 1.15
N ASP A 162 -19.51 -5.49 0.57
CA ASP A 162 -19.84 -6.86 0.98
C ASP A 162 -19.29 -7.22 2.36
N ILE A 163 -18.02 -6.91 2.65
CA ILE A 163 -17.34 -7.45 3.85
C ILE A 163 -17.35 -6.47 5.01
N LYS A 164 -17.31 -5.16 4.75
CA LYS A 164 -17.19 -4.15 5.80
C LYS A 164 -18.52 -3.53 6.21
N LEU A 165 -19.43 -3.35 5.26
CA LEU A 165 -20.68 -2.62 5.48
C LEU A 165 -21.92 -3.51 5.52
N SER A 166 -21.92 -4.64 4.80
CA SER A 166 -23.00 -5.61 4.95
C SER A 166 -22.95 -6.19 6.37
N GLN A 167 -24.10 -6.28 7.03
CA GLN A 167 -24.26 -7.12 8.21
C GLN A 167 -24.19 -8.57 7.73
N VAL A 168 -22.99 -9.07 7.44
CA VAL A 168 -22.82 -10.51 7.25
C VAL A 168 -23.33 -11.15 8.55
N PRO A 169 -24.40 -11.98 8.50
CA PRO A 169 -24.80 -12.71 9.69
C PRO A 169 -23.59 -13.50 10.16
N ASP A 170 -23.24 -13.42 11.45
CA ASP A 170 -22.08 -14.10 12.05
C ASP A 170 -22.02 -15.61 11.73
N GLU A 171 -23.13 -16.18 11.25
CA GLU A 171 -23.31 -17.58 10.90
C GLU A 171 -22.66 -18.01 9.56
N GLU A 172 -22.30 -17.09 8.65
CA GLU A 172 -21.68 -17.47 7.36
C GLU A 172 -20.14 -17.54 7.37
N PHE A 173 -19.48 -17.11 8.45
CA PHE A 173 -18.05 -17.41 8.68
C PHE A 173 -17.84 -18.81 9.30
N CYS A 174 -18.76 -19.75 9.07
CA CYS A 174 -18.57 -21.15 9.40
C CYS A 174 -17.46 -21.76 8.54
N PHE A 175 -16.28 -21.90 9.15
CA PHE A 175 -15.30 -22.96 8.93
C PHE A 175 -15.20 -23.49 7.48
N VAL A 176 -14.44 -22.80 6.64
CA VAL A 176 -13.72 -23.53 5.58
C VAL A 176 -12.69 -24.39 6.29
N PHE A 177 -13.00 -25.67 6.37
CA PHE A 177 -12.10 -26.76 6.74
C PHE A 177 -10.69 -26.47 6.20
N ILE A 178 -9.73 -26.17 7.09
CA ILE A 178 -8.32 -26.36 6.78
C ILE A 178 -8.12 -27.87 6.95
N PRO A 179 -7.92 -28.66 5.89
CA PRO A 179 -7.48 -30.03 6.10
C PRO A 179 -6.14 -29.94 6.81
N LYS A 180 -6.02 -30.60 7.96
CA LYS A 180 -4.73 -30.84 8.62
C LYS A 180 -3.79 -31.41 7.56
N VAL A 181 -2.83 -30.61 7.13
CA VAL A 181 -1.65 -31.14 6.46
C VAL A 181 -0.79 -31.67 7.58
N ASP A 182 -0.85 -32.98 7.82
CA ASP A 182 0.10 -33.67 8.67
C ASP A 182 1.48 -33.60 8.00
N CYS A 183 2.27 -32.59 8.39
CA CYS A 183 3.70 -32.59 8.13
C CYS A 183 4.35 -33.63 9.05
N TYR A 184 4.57 -34.83 8.53
CA TYR A 184 5.52 -35.76 9.11
C TYR A 184 6.94 -35.22 8.86
N LEU A 185 7.65 -34.91 9.95
CA LEU A 185 9.11 -34.80 9.96
C LEU A 185 9.74 -36.20 9.83
#